data_AF-A0A0M0JYR7-F1
#
_entry.id   AF-A0A0M0JYR7-F1
#
_cell.length_a   1.000
_cell.length_b   1.000
_cell.length_c   1.000
_cell.angle_alpha   90.00
_cell.angle_beta   90.00
_cell.angle_gamma   90.00
#
_symmetry.space_group_name_H-M   'P 1'
#
loop_
_entity.id
_entity.type
_entity.pdbx_description
1 polymer ?
#
loop_
_entity_poly.entity_id
_entity_poly.type
_entity_poly.pdbx_seq_one_letter_code
_entity_poly.pdbx_strand_id
1 'polypeptide(L)'
;MKPDKQPSRHSMRGCVDEGALLVYAPDPLVPFAHSAYVGTQRFELQPGASLVTVDWLSSGRASCGERWAFESYESRTELRLMPERSTNPDSVPPVLVEALHLPRAGLALRAVGFDIGGVARDATVSMVVVGPRTTEVVARLHDAAAIIAQRRRGGGLEGGAGRPQRDAREGRMPSILKDDAATAASEGEGTLGAMLLGDLMLGVCDVEVGVGAAPGSAPSAAPDSAPSTAPDSAPRTASASAPRTVTVARLVAEHNEDVYRLLHYCLSPLQGTLGTTPYSDRIHAVVAAPPTKLEVSATDDL
;
A
#
# COMPACT_ATOMS: atom_id res chain seq x y z
N MET A 1 -17.49 -25.50 -23.61
CA MET A 1 -17.12 -25.57 -22.18
C MET A 1 -15.67 -26.04 -22.14
N LYS A 2 -14.74 -25.25 -21.56
CA LYS A 2 -13.30 -25.61 -21.58
C LYS A 2 -13.11 -26.85 -20.69
N PRO A 3 -12.50 -27.94 -21.19
CA PRO A 3 -12.54 -29.26 -20.54
C PRO A 3 -11.65 -29.38 -19.30
N ASP A 4 -10.95 -28.31 -18.90
CA ASP A 4 -10.18 -28.27 -17.67
C ASP A 4 -10.17 -26.81 -17.19
N LYS A 5 -10.88 -26.49 -16.11
CA LYS A 5 -10.89 -25.13 -15.54
C LYS A 5 -9.59 -24.93 -14.73
N GLN A 6 -8.46 -24.93 -15.41
CA GLN A 6 -7.19 -24.61 -14.76
C GLN A 6 -7.14 -23.10 -14.44
N PRO A 7 -6.63 -22.71 -13.27
CA PRO A 7 -6.48 -21.30 -12.93
C PRO A 7 -5.45 -20.63 -13.85
N SER A 8 -5.66 -19.35 -14.11
CA SER A 8 -4.60 -18.51 -14.68
C SER A 8 -3.50 -18.36 -13.65
N ARG A 9 -2.24 -18.55 -14.06
CA ARG A 9 -1.09 -18.53 -13.16
C ARG A 9 -0.14 -17.39 -13.52
N HIS A 10 0.35 -16.71 -12.49
CA HIS A 10 1.37 -15.69 -12.62
C HIS A 10 2.48 -15.94 -11.59
N SER A 11 3.74 -15.83 -12.02
CA SER A 11 4.90 -16.01 -11.16
C SER A 11 5.91 -14.91 -11.45
N MET A 12 6.33 -14.20 -10.40
CA MET A 12 7.29 -13.11 -10.47
C MET A 12 8.42 -13.37 -9.48
N ARG A 13 9.67 -13.23 -9.92
CA ARG A 13 10.85 -13.26 -9.05
C ARG A 13 11.70 -12.02 -9.29
N GLY A 14 12.04 -11.31 -8.22
CA GLY A 14 12.90 -10.14 -8.25
C GLY A 14 14.07 -10.29 -7.28
N CYS A 15 15.30 -10.21 -7.80
CA CYS A 15 16.51 -10.09 -6.99
C CYS A 15 16.95 -8.62 -7.03
N VAL A 16 17.14 -8.01 -5.86
CA VAL A 16 17.44 -6.59 -5.72
C VAL A 16 18.81 -6.43 -5.07
N ASP A 17 19.76 -5.91 -5.85
CA ASP A 17 21.15 -5.75 -5.43
C ASP A 17 21.33 -4.66 -4.37
N GLU A 18 22.52 -4.63 -3.77
CA GLU A 18 22.87 -3.71 -2.70
C GLU A 18 22.66 -2.25 -3.14
N GLY A 19 21.92 -1.50 -2.31
CA GLY A 19 21.57 -0.10 -2.58
C GLY A 19 20.58 0.13 -3.75
N ALA A 20 20.19 -0.92 -4.49
CA ALA A 20 19.24 -0.80 -5.59
C ALA A 20 17.81 -0.57 -5.09
N LEU A 21 16.94 -0.08 -5.99
CA LEU A 21 15.50 0.06 -5.76
C LEU A 21 14.75 -0.75 -6.81
N LEU A 22 13.82 -1.59 -6.37
CA LEU A 22 12.81 -2.21 -7.23
C LEU A 22 11.42 -1.66 -6.87
N VAL A 23 10.68 -1.22 -7.89
CA VAL A 23 9.25 -0.88 -7.76
C VAL A 23 8.47 -1.82 -8.66
N TYR A 24 7.73 -2.74 -8.05
CA TYR A 24 6.81 -3.64 -8.74
C TYR A 24 5.38 -3.18 -8.47
N ALA A 25 4.79 -2.45 -9.40
CA ALA A 25 3.49 -1.81 -9.25
C ALA A 25 2.62 -2.03 -10.50
N PRO A 26 2.10 -3.26 -10.70
CA PRO A 26 1.23 -3.57 -11.83
C PRO A 26 -0.16 -2.95 -11.68
N ASP A 27 -0.86 -2.81 -12.80
CA ASP A 27 -2.30 -2.54 -12.85
C ASP A 27 -3.12 -3.63 -12.12
N PRO A 28 -4.36 -3.34 -11.70
CA PRO A 28 -5.13 -4.27 -10.89
C PRO A 28 -5.48 -5.52 -11.68
N LEU A 29 -5.45 -6.67 -11.02
CA LEU A 29 -6.09 -7.86 -11.59
C LEU A 29 -7.61 -7.64 -11.63
N VAL A 30 -8.21 -7.81 -12.82
CA VAL A 30 -9.67 -7.72 -13.02
C VAL A 30 -10.23 -9.13 -13.31
N PRO A 31 -10.65 -9.88 -12.28
CA PRO A 31 -11.16 -11.23 -12.48
C PRO A 31 -12.54 -11.22 -13.16
N PHE A 32 -12.74 -12.15 -14.10
CA PHE A 32 -14.04 -12.35 -14.74
C PHE A 32 -14.91 -13.27 -13.87
N ALA A 33 -16.23 -13.25 -14.07
CA ALA A 33 -17.09 -14.24 -13.43
C ALA A 33 -16.60 -15.67 -13.71
N HIS A 34 -16.58 -16.49 -12.66
CA HIS A 34 -16.12 -17.89 -12.70
C HIS A 34 -14.67 -18.13 -13.12
N SER A 35 -13.80 -17.10 -13.15
CA SER A 35 -12.36 -17.29 -13.33
C SER A 35 -11.68 -17.79 -12.05
N ALA A 36 -10.53 -18.44 -12.20
CA ALA A 36 -9.65 -18.78 -11.09
C ALA A 36 -8.25 -18.22 -11.36
N TYR A 37 -7.59 -17.68 -10.33
CA TYR A 37 -6.25 -17.09 -10.43
C TYR A 37 -5.35 -17.55 -9.29
N VAL A 38 -4.08 -17.80 -9.62
CA VAL A 38 -3.01 -18.09 -8.65
C VAL A 38 -1.76 -17.26 -9.00
N GLY A 39 -1.41 -16.33 -8.12
CA GLY A 39 -0.24 -15.47 -8.21
C GLY A 39 0.83 -15.84 -7.17
N THR A 40 2.10 -15.73 -7.55
CA THR A 40 3.21 -15.78 -6.58
C THR A 40 4.28 -14.75 -6.94
N GLN A 41 4.60 -13.85 -6.02
CA GLN A 41 5.72 -12.93 -6.12
C GLN A 41 6.79 -13.30 -5.08
N ARG A 42 8.06 -13.37 -5.50
CA ARG A 42 9.19 -13.62 -4.60
C ARG A 42 10.25 -12.55 -4.78
N PHE A 43 10.60 -11.89 -3.69
CA PHE A 43 11.59 -10.84 -3.67
C PHE A 43 12.76 -11.21 -2.75
N GLU A 44 13.97 -11.05 -3.26
CA GLU A 44 15.22 -11.31 -2.57
C GLU A 44 16.01 -10.00 -2.52
N LEU A 45 16.17 -9.44 -1.33
CA LEU A 45 16.80 -8.15 -1.13
C LEU A 45 18.17 -8.32 -0.49
N GLN A 46 19.20 -7.82 -1.18
CA GLN A 46 20.53 -7.66 -0.61
C GLN A 46 20.52 -6.59 0.52
N PRO A 47 21.57 -6.54 1.35
CA PRO A 47 21.77 -5.44 2.29
C PRO A 47 21.60 -4.08 1.61
N GLY A 48 20.95 -3.12 2.26
CA GLY A 48 20.70 -1.78 1.71
C GLY A 48 19.71 -1.69 0.53
N ALA A 49 19.29 -2.81 -0.07
CA ALA A 49 18.31 -2.83 -1.17
C ALA A 49 16.94 -2.28 -0.74
N SER A 50 16.21 -1.63 -1.64
CA SER A 50 14.87 -1.11 -1.38
C SER A 50 13.83 -1.74 -2.30
N LEU A 51 12.62 -1.97 -1.79
CA LEU A 51 11.51 -2.55 -2.54
C LEU A 51 10.22 -1.81 -2.22
N VAL A 52 9.45 -1.54 -3.26
CA VAL A 52 8.01 -1.31 -3.21
C VAL A 52 7.34 -2.37 -4.06
N THR A 53 6.42 -3.14 -3.48
CA THR A 53 5.52 -4.01 -4.25
C THR A 53 4.07 -3.63 -3.98
N VAL A 54 3.27 -3.60 -5.05
CA VAL A 54 1.82 -3.43 -5.02
C VAL A 54 1.20 -4.70 -5.57
N ASP A 55 0.28 -5.27 -4.82
CA ASP A 55 -0.57 -6.36 -5.27
C ASP A 55 -2.02 -5.98 -5.03
N TRP A 56 -2.81 -5.90 -6.09
CA TRP A 56 -4.20 -5.53 -5.99
C TRP A 56 -5.08 -6.19 -7.02
N LEU A 57 -6.32 -6.43 -6.60
CA LEU A 57 -7.40 -6.89 -7.47
C LEU A 57 -8.61 -5.96 -7.34
N SER A 58 -9.33 -5.84 -8.45
CA SER A 58 -10.68 -5.30 -8.42
C SER A 58 -11.71 -6.39 -8.11
N SER A 59 -12.94 -5.98 -7.83
CA SER A 59 -14.10 -6.86 -7.66
C SER A 59 -14.45 -7.61 -8.96
N GLY A 60 -13.85 -7.24 -10.09
CA GLY A 60 -14.11 -7.79 -11.41
C GLY A 60 -14.64 -6.72 -12.35
N ARG A 61 -15.49 -7.12 -13.30
CA ARG A 61 -16.13 -6.21 -14.26
C ARG A 61 -17.39 -5.62 -13.64
N ALA A 62 -17.19 -4.72 -12.68
CA ALA A 62 -18.26 -4.05 -11.94
C ALA A 62 -19.32 -3.39 -12.85
N SER A 63 -18.91 -2.74 -13.94
CA SER A 63 -19.80 -2.14 -14.93
C SER A 63 -20.64 -3.15 -15.71
N CYS A 64 -20.22 -4.41 -15.75
CA CYS A 64 -20.96 -5.54 -16.33
C CYS A 64 -21.78 -6.32 -15.28
N GLY A 65 -21.85 -5.83 -14.03
CA GLY A 65 -22.54 -6.52 -12.93
C GLY A 65 -21.75 -7.69 -12.33
N GLU A 66 -20.50 -7.89 -12.73
CA GLU A 66 -19.65 -8.95 -12.18
C GLU A 66 -18.83 -8.39 -11.01
N ARG A 67 -19.34 -8.54 -9.79
CA ARG A 67 -18.64 -8.18 -8.55
C ARG A 67 -18.40 -9.41 -7.71
N TRP A 68 -17.14 -9.66 -7.37
CA TRP A 68 -16.65 -10.77 -6.57
C TRP A 68 -17.16 -12.14 -7.08
N ALA A 69 -17.36 -12.24 -8.40
CA ALA A 69 -18.05 -13.36 -9.06
C ALA A 69 -17.12 -14.48 -9.54
N PHE A 70 -15.83 -14.38 -9.26
CA PHE A 70 -14.83 -15.38 -9.60
C PHE A 70 -14.98 -16.68 -8.77
N GLU A 71 -14.30 -17.73 -9.22
CA GLU A 71 -14.26 -19.05 -8.57
C GLU A 71 -13.20 -19.10 -7.47
N SER A 72 -12.02 -18.52 -7.70
CA SER A 72 -11.01 -18.33 -6.66
C SER A 72 -10.00 -17.27 -7.06
N TYR A 73 -9.41 -16.64 -6.05
CA TYR A 73 -8.23 -15.80 -6.18
C TYR A 73 -7.24 -16.18 -5.10
N GLU A 74 -6.01 -16.45 -5.50
CA GLU A 74 -4.90 -16.70 -4.60
C GLU A 74 -3.74 -15.82 -5.00
N SER A 75 -3.21 -15.05 -4.06
CA SER A 75 -1.94 -14.36 -4.23
C SER A 75 -1.04 -14.58 -3.03
N ARG A 76 0.26 -14.63 -3.30
CA ARG A 76 1.29 -14.87 -2.30
C ARG A 76 2.53 -14.06 -2.64
N THR A 77 2.83 -13.08 -1.81
CA THR A 77 4.07 -12.29 -1.87
C THR A 77 5.03 -12.74 -0.77
N GLU A 78 6.24 -13.12 -1.13
CA GLU A 78 7.31 -13.50 -0.21
C GLU A 78 8.47 -12.52 -0.30
N LEU A 79 8.89 -12.00 0.86
CA LEU A 79 10.08 -11.16 0.99
C LEU A 79 11.16 -11.91 1.77
N ARG A 80 12.35 -12.01 1.19
CA ARG A 80 13.55 -12.54 1.83
C ARG A 80 14.60 -11.44 1.93
N LEU A 81 15.19 -11.31 3.11
CA LEU A 81 16.36 -10.46 3.33
C LEU A 81 17.61 -11.33 3.27
N MET A 82 18.47 -11.09 2.29
CA MET A 82 19.68 -11.86 2.09
C MET A 82 20.73 -11.48 3.14
N PRO A 83 21.35 -12.45 3.83
CA PRO A 83 22.52 -12.17 4.63
C PRO A 83 23.73 -11.93 3.70
N GLU A 84 24.71 -11.16 4.17
CA GLU A 84 25.91 -10.77 3.40
C GLU A 84 26.70 -11.94 2.78
N ARG A 85 26.52 -13.17 3.30
CA ARG A 85 27.27 -14.36 2.88
C ARG A 85 26.41 -15.52 2.34
N SER A 86 25.11 -15.32 2.08
CA SER A 86 24.32 -16.39 1.46
C SER A 86 24.61 -16.49 -0.04
N THR A 87 24.88 -17.70 -0.50
CA THR A 87 25.02 -18.02 -1.94
C THR A 87 23.80 -18.75 -2.50
N ASN A 88 22.85 -19.18 -1.63
CA ASN A 88 21.63 -19.88 -2.05
C ASN A 88 20.38 -19.18 -1.48
N PRO A 89 19.62 -18.43 -2.29
CA PRO A 89 18.43 -17.71 -1.83
C PRO A 89 17.30 -18.62 -1.35
N ASP A 90 17.18 -19.84 -1.90
CA ASP A 90 16.13 -20.79 -1.51
C ASP A 90 16.36 -21.36 -0.09
N SER A 91 17.59 -21.25 0.43
CA SER A 91 17.93 -21.66 1.79
C SER A 91 17.55 -20.61 2.85
N VAL A 92 17.26 -19.38 2.43
CA VAL A 92 16.86 -18.29 3.33
C VAL A 92 15.33 -18.27 3.45
N PRO A 93 14.77 -18.45 4.66
CA PRO A 93 13.33 -18.36 4.84
C PRO A 93 12.83 -16.93 4.58
N PRO A 94 11.60 -16.75 4.07
CA PRO A 94 11.01 -15.43 3.95
C PRO A 94 10.80 -14.80 5.33
N VAL A 95 11.15 -13.52 5.45
CA VAL A 95 10.90 -12.71 6.67
C VAL A 95 9.48 -12.18 6.72
N LEU A 96 8.83 -12.06 5.55
CA LEU A 96 7.43 -11.71 5.40
C LEU A 96 6.82 -12.60 4.33
N VAL A 97 5.64 -13.14 4.64
CA VAL A 97 4.75 -13.78 3.67
C VAL A 97 3.40 -13.08 3.77
N GLU A 98 3.00 -12.41 2.71
CA GLU A 98 1.66 -11.90 2.54
C GLU A 98 0.91 -12.86 1.64
N ALA A 99 -0.25 -13.35 2.10
CA ALA A 99 -1.06 -14.28 1.34
C ALA A 99 -2.52 -13.88 1.43
N LEU A 100 -3.13 -13.65 0.27
CA LEU A 100 -4.55 -13.38 0.13
C LEU A 100 -5.20 -14.55 -0.59
N HIS A 101 -6.07 -15.27 0.11
CA HIS A 101 -6.89 -16.33 -0.45
C HIS A 101 -8.36 -15.93 -0.37
N LEU A 102 -8.97 -15.74 -1.52
CA LEU A 102 -10.40 -15.48 -1.67
C LEU A 102 -11.03 -16.69 -2.38
N PRO A 103 -11.64 -17.62 -1.63
CA PRO A 103 -12.39 -18.71 -2.24
C PRO A 103 -13.63 -18.14 -2.92
N ARG A 104 -14.31 -18.99 -3.70
CA ARG A 104 -15.59 -18.62 -4.31
C ARG A 104 -16.48 -17.98 -3.26
N ALA A 105 -16.85 -16.73 -3.50
CA ALA A 105 -17.87 -16.05 -2.73
C ALA A 105 -19.11 -16.97 -2.66
N GLY A 106 -19.42 -17.47 -1.46
CA GLY A 106 -20.70 -18.11 -1.19
C GLY A 106 -21.84 -17.15 -1.51
N LEU A 107 -23.08 -17.64 -1.57
CA LEU A 107 -24.26 -16.77 -1.82
C LEU A 107 -24.29 -15.52 -0.93
N ALA A 108 -23.73 -15.59 0.29
CA ALA A 108 -23.51 -14.44 1.17
C ALA A 108 -22.56 -13.39 0.56
N LEU A 109 -21.29 -13.71 0.26
CA LEU A 109 -20.34 -12.77 -0.36
C LEU A 109 -20.78 -12.27 -1.75
N ARG A 110 -21.56 -13.05 -2.51
CA ARG A 110 -22.13 -12.61 -3.80
C ARG A 110 -23.27 -11.60 -3.64
N ALA A 111 -24.06 -11.71 -2.57
CA ALA A 111 -25.18 -10.82 -2.30
C ALA A 111 -24.74 -9.47 -1.71
N VAL A 112 -23.56 -9.40 -1.08
CA VAL A 112 -23.05 -8.16 -0.45
C VAL A 112 -21.74 -7.62 -1.05
N GLY A 113 -20.98 -8.39 -1.84
CA GLY A 113 -19.60 -8.03 -2.12
C GLY A 113 -18.77 -7.99 -0.84
N PHE A 114 -17.57 -7.41 -0.86
CA PHE A 114 -16.87 -7.03 0.37
C PHE A 114 -17.65 -5.89 1.06
N ASP A 115 -18.84 -6.17 1.58
CA ASP A 115 -19.63 -5.22 2.36
C ASP A 115 -19.07 -5.17 3.78
N ILE A 116 -18.28 -4.13 4.04
CA ILE A 116 -17.81 -3.80 5.38
C ILE A 116 -18.46 -2.47 5.77
N GLY A 117 -19.51 -2.58 6.58
CA GLY A 117 -20.23 -1.43 7.13
C GLY A 117 -21.32 -0.83 6.23
N GLY A 118 -21.91 -1.59 5.31
CA GLY A 118 -22.92 -1.14 4.35
C GLY A 118 -22.34 -0.55 3.06
N VAL A 119 -21.04 -0.71 2.81
CA VAL A 119 -20.33 -0.09 1.69
C VAL A 119 -19.75 -1.18 0.79
N ALA A 120 -20.20 -1.21 -0.46
CA ALA A 120 -19.70 -2.11 -1.48
C ALA A 120 -18.26 -1.73 -1.86
N ARG A 121 -17.30 -2.62 -1.61
CA ARG A 121 -15.90 -2.39 -1.97
C ARG A 121 -15.58 -3.01 -3.32
N ASP A 122 -14.83 -2.26 -4.14
CA ASP A 122 -14.43 -2.67 -5.48
C ASP A 122 -12.97 -2.98 -5.64
N ALA A 123 -12.13 -2.66 -4.67
CA ALA A 123 -10.72 -2.98 -4.74
C ALA A 123 -10.17 -3.36 -3.39
N THR A 124 -9.19 -4.26 -3.41
CA THR A 124 -8.33 -4.54 -2.26
C THR A 124 -6.88 -4.54 -2.72
N VAL A 125 -6.01 -3.93 -1.92
CA VAL A 125 -4.58 -3.76 -2.20
C VAL A 125 -3.78 -4.21 -1.00
N SER A 126 -2.65 -4.84 -1.29
CA SER A 126 -1.56 -5.09 -0.37
C SER A 126 -0.32 -4.39 -0.91
N MET A 127 0.36 -3.62 -0.06
CA MET A 127 1.67 -3.05 -0.36
C MET A 127 2.69 -3.56 0.65
N VAL A 128 3.88 -3.90 0.17
CA VAL A 128 5.05 -4.14 1.01
C VAL A 128 6.13 -3.17 0.60
N VAL A 129 6.62 -2.41 1.57
CA VAL A 129 7.61 -1.36 1.40
C VAL A 129 8.76 -1.59 2.36
N VAL A 130 9.99 -1.56 1.86
CA VAL A 130 11.20 -1.81 2.67
C VAL A 130 12.39 -1.08 2.08
N GLY A 131 13.26 -0.58 2.97
CA GLY A 131 14.58 -0.08 2.61
C GLY A 131 14.72 1.45 2.62
N PRO A 132 15.97 1.94 2.57
CA PRO A 132 16.28 3.36 2.81
C PRO A 132 15.78 4.30 1.70
N ARG A 133 15.56 3.80 0.47
CA ARG A 133 15.09 4.64 -0.65
C ARG A 133 13.57 4.82 -0.67
N THR A 134 12.84 4.25 0.29
CA THR A 134 11.38 4.29 0.36
C THR A 134 10.85 5.02 1.59
N THR A 135 11.69 5.71 2.36
CA THR A 135 11.28 6.40 3.60
C THR A 135 10.13 7.37 3.37
N GLU A 136 10.19 8.18 2.31
CA GLU A 136 9.11 9.13 1.99
C GLU A 136 7.82 8.42 1.57
N VAL A 137 7.91 7.25 0.93
CA VAL A 137 6.72 6.41 0.60
C VAL A 137 6.06 5.91 1.88
N VAL A 138 6.85 5.47 2.86
CA VAL A 138 6.36 5.03 4.17
C VAL A 138 5.69 6.18 4.92
N ALA A 139 6.31 7.37 4.93
CA ALA A 139 5.72 8.57 5.52
C ALA A 139 4.35 8.89 4.89
N ARG A 140 4.27 8.90 3.55
CA ARG A 140 3.02 9.15 2.82
C ARG A 140 1.93 8.12 3.11
N LEU A 141 2.30 6.84 3.31
CA LEU A 141 1.35 5.79 3.70
C LEU A 141 0.76 6.06 5.08
N HIS A 142 1.59 6.44 6.05
CA HIS A 142 1.14 6.79 7.40
C HIS A 142 0.30 8.06 7.41
N ASP A 143 0.69 9.10 6.67
CA ASP A 143 -0.09 10.33 6.51
C ASP A 143 -1.48 10.02 5.94
N ALA A 144 -1.53 9.22 4.87
CA ALA A 144 -2.79 8.81 4.27
C ALA A 144 -3.66 8.03 5.27
N ALA A 145 -3.08 7.13 6.05
CA ALA A 145 -3.81 6.38 7.07
C ALA A 145 -4.39 7.29 8.15
N ALA A 146 -3.63 8.31 8.59
CA ALA A 146 -4.08 9.30 9.55
C ALA A 146 -5.25 10.14 8.99
N ILE A 147 -5.13 10.64 7.76
CA ILE A 147 -6.18 11.43 7.07
C ILE A 147 -7.47 10.62 6.95
N ILE A 148 -7.38 9.36 6.52
CA ILE A 148 -8.55 8.46 6.36
C ILE A 148 -9.19 8.18 7.73
N ALA A 149 -8.40 7.95 8.77
CA ALA A 149 -8.91 7.72 10.12
C ALA A 149 -9.63 8.94 10.71
N GLN A 150 -9.14 10.15 10.46
CA GLN A 150 -9.75 11.39 10.94
C GLN A 150 -11.09 11.69 10.27
N ARG A 151 -11.21 11.46 8.95
CA ARG A 151 -12.47 11.63 8.19
C ARG A 151 -13.62 10.83 8.77
N ARG A 152 -13.35 9.59 9.17
CA ARG A 152 -14.35 8.72 9.80
C ARG A 152 -14.86 9.25 11.13
N ARG A 153 -14.06 10.02 11.87
CA ARG A 153 -14.45 10.63 13.14
C ARG A 153 -15.30 11.89 12.94
N GLY A 154 -15.07 12.65 11.87
CA GLY A 154 -15.80 13.88 11.56
C GLY A 154 -17.20 13.68 10.96
N GLY A 155 -17.41 12.59 10.21
CA GLY A 155 -18.70 12.30 9.55
C GLY A 155 -19.81 11.73 10.46
N GLY A 156 -19.54 11.51 11.75
CA GLY A 156 -20.45 10.84 12.68
C GLY A 156 -21.45 11.74 13.44
N LEU A 157 -21.52 13.05 13.17
CA LEU A 157 -22.34 13.98 13.96
C LEU A 157 -23.31 14.88 13.16
N GLU A 158 -23.55 14.63 11.87
CA GLU A 158 -24.63 15.31 11.14
C GLU A 158 -25.79 14.35 10.85
N GLY A 159 -26.42 13.88 11.93
CA GLY A 159 -27.58 13.01 11.89
C GLY A 159 -28.53 13.32 13.04
N GLY A 160 -29.13 14.52 13.02
CA GLY A 160 -30.26 14.86 13.90
C GLY A 160 -30.09 16.13 14.73
N ALA A 161 -30.29 17.29 14.09
CA ALA A 161 -30.79 18.48 14.79
C ALA A 161 -31.72 19.22 13.84
N GLY A 162 -32.98 19.34 14.26
CA GLY A 162 -34.06 19.92 13.46
C GLY A 162 -33.75 21.35 12.99
N ARG A 163 -34.41 21.72 11.89
CA ARG A 163 -34.52 23.11 11.42
C ARG A 163 -34.75 24.05 12.61
N PRO A 164 -33.85 25.01 12.91
CA PRO A 164 -34.21 26.13 13.74
C PRO A 164 -34.94 27.13 12.87
N GLN A 165 -36.22 27.29 13.19
CA GLN A 165 -37.05 28.38 12.75
C GLN A 165 -36.37 29.70 13.15
N ARG A 166 -36.14 30.58 12.16
CA ARG A 166 -35.71 31.95 12.40
C ARG A 166 -36.76 32.63 13.28
N ASP A 167 -36.32 33.26 14.38
CA ASP A 167 -36.74 34.61 14.71
C ASP A 167 -35.77 35.29 15.68
N ALA A 168 -35.63 36.59 15.45
CA ALA A 168 -34.63 37.51 15.95
C ALA A 168 -34.73 37.83 17.45
N ARG A 169 -33.59 38.14 18.08
CA ARG A 169 -33.34 39.38 18.85
C ARG A 169 -31.92 39.45 19.45
N GLU A 170 -31.24 40.55 19.12
CA GLU A 170 -30.29 41.35 19.92
C GLU A 170 -29.32 40.70 20.92
N GLY A 171 -28.03 40.97 20.69
CA GLY A 171 -27.20 41.59 21.73
C GLY A 171 -25.94 40.84 22.16
N ARG A 172 -24.79 41.46 21.81
CA ARG A 172 -23.55 41.54 22.61
C ARG A 172 -22.45 40.48 22.36
N MET A 173 -21.36 40.98 21.75
CA MET A 173 -20.02 40.37 21.75
C MET A 173 -19.46 40.28 23.18
N PRO A 174 -18.51 39.36 23.42
CA PRO A 174 -17.15 39.88 23.56
C PRO A 174 -16.08 39.08 22.80
N SER A 175 -15.06 39.85 22.41
CA SER A 175 -13.72 39.48 21.96
C SER A 175 -12.93 38.69 23.02
N ILE A 176 -12.11 37.74 22.60
CA ILE A 176 -10.81 37.43 23.22
C ILE A 176 -9.83 37.03 22.10
N LEU A 177 -8.60 37.49 22.31
CA LEU A 177 -7.45 37.52 21.42
C LEU A 177 -6.95 36.15 20.97
N LYS A 178 -6.33 36.21 19.78
CA LYS A 178 -5.37 35.26 19.19
C LYS A 178 -4.28 34.86 20.18
N ASP A 179 -3.78 33.64 20.01
CA ASP A 179 -2.34 33.41 19.96
C ASP A 179 -2.01 32.31 18.94
N ASP A 180 -0.97 32.59 18.18
CA ASP A 180 -0.45 31.90 17.00
C ASP A 180 0.43 30.68 17.38
N ALA A 181 0.08 29.50 16.85
CA ALA A 181 0.94 28.34 16.56
C ALA A 181 0.00 27.23 16.01
N ALA A 182 0.14 26.63 14.83
CA ALA A 182 1.32 26.21 14.11
C ALA A 182 1.04 26.21 12.59
N THR A 183 1.76 27.08 11.89
CA THR A 183 1.92 27.07 10.44
C THR A 183 2.95 26.02 10.07
N ALA A 184 2.52 24.81 9.68
CA ALA A 184 3.33 23.84 8.90
C ALA A 184 2.58 22.55 8.45
N ALA A 185 1.23 22.47 8.52
CA ALA A 185 0.49 21.23 8.21
C ALA A 185 -0.34 21.25 6.90
N SER A 186 -0.36 22.34 6.13
CA SER A 186 -1.53 22.59 5.26
C SER A 186 -1.40 22.35 3.75
N GLU A 187 -0.33 21.74 3.22
CA GLU A 187 -0.25 21.48 1.76
C GLU A 187 -0.53 20.02 1.37
N GLY A 188 -0.18 19.05 2.22
CA GLY A 188 -0.41 17.61 1.97
C GLY A 188 -1.81 17.12 2.37
N GLU A 189 -2.30 17.53 3.54
CA GLU A 189 -3.59 17.06 4.11
C GLU A 189 -4.80 17.53 3.29
N GLY A 190 -4.75 18.75 2.75
CA GLY A 190 -5.82 19.31 1.92
C GLY A 190 -5.95 18.62 0.56
N THR A 191 -4.84 18.15 0.00
CA THR A 191 -4.76 17.63 -1.37
C THR A 191 -5.29 16.20 -1.47
N LEU A 192 -4.78 15.25 -0.67
CA LEU A 192 -5.27 13.87 -0.70
C LEU A 192 -6.71 13.79 -0.18
N GLY A 193 -7.03 14.59 0.84
CA GLY A 193 -8.39 14.68 1.34
C GLY A 193 -9.38 15.09 0.23
N ALA A 194 -9.14 16.18 -0.47
CA ALA A 194 -10.04 16.62 -1.54
C ALA A 194 -10.10 15.62 -2.72
N MET A 195 -9.11 14.73 -2.86
CA MET A 195 -9.01 13.78 -3.97
C MET A 195 -9.79 12.47 -3.77
N LEU A 196 -10.07 12.04 -2.53
CA LEU A 196 -10.80 10.77 -2.30
C LEU A 196 -12.31 10.99 -2.48
N LEU A 197 -12.92 10.23 -3.38
CA LEU A 197 -14.35 10.32 -3.74
C LEU A 197 -15.22 9.37 -2.92
N GLY A 198 -14.73 8.17 -2.66
CA GLY A 198 -15.45 7.12 -1.97
C GLY A 198 -14.91 6.84 -0.57
N ASP A 199 -15.61 5.93 0.10
CA ASP A 199 -15.21 5.46 1.40
C ASP A 199 -13.95 4.58 1.26
N LEU A 200 -13.00 4.71 2.18
CA LEU A 200 -11.70 4.02 2.10
C LEU A 200 -11.29 3.46 3.47
N MET A 201 -10.67 2.28 3.47
CA MET A 201 -10.02 1.69 4.64
C MET A 201 -8.55 1.45 4.32
N LEU A 202 -7.66 2.10 5.07
CA LEU A 202 -6.22 1.89 4.98
C LEU A 202 -5.68 1.51 6.37
N GLY A 203 -5.03 0.36 6.46
CA GLY A 203 -4.22 -0.04 7.61
C GLY A 203 -2.75 -0.10 7.20
N VAL A 204 -1.88 0.48 8.02
CA VAL A 204 -0.42 0.46 7.82
C VAL A 204 0.23 -0.08 9.09
N CYS A 205 1.16 -1.01 8.94
CA CYS A 205 1.94 -1.53 10.05
C CYS A 205 3.43 -1.61 9.69
N ASP A 206 4.28 -1.21 10.64
CA ASP A 206 5.72 -1.37 10.55
C ASP A 206 6.14 -2.59 11.37
N VAL A 207 6.91 -3.46 10.75
CA VAL A 207 7.40 -4.70 11.35
C VAL A 207 8.92 -4.69 11.33
N GLU A 208 9.55 -4.73 12.50
CA GLU A 208 10.99 -4.93 12.60
C GLU A 208 11.32 -6.40 12.35
N VAL A 209 12.20 -6.64 11.38
CA VAL A 209 12.65 -7.99 11.02
C VAL A 209 14.17 -8.08 11.13
N GLY A 210 14.63 -9.12 11.84
CA GLY A 210 16.05 -9.47 11.90
C GLY A 210 16.45 -10.34 10.70
N VAL A 211 17.69 -10.18 10.23
CA VAL A 211 18.28 -11.14 9.30
C VAL A 211 18.73 -12.34 10.12
N GLY A 212 17.98 -13.44 10.06
CA GLY A 212 18.33 -14.67 10.77
C GLY A 212 19.72 -15.16 10.33
N ALA A 213 20.61 -15.41 11.29
CA ALA A 213 21.83 -16.15 11.02
C ALA A 213 21.45 -17.52 10.47
N ALA A 214 22.04 -17.92 9.33
CA ALA A 214 21.84 -19.26 8.76
C ALA A 214 22.01 -20.32 9.87
N PRO A 215 21.18 -21.38 9.91
CA PRO A 215 21.35 -22.44 10.88
C PRO A 215 22.73 -23.06 10.66
N GLY A 216 23.63 -22.82 11.63
CA GLY A 216 24.97 -23.38 11.61
C GLY A 216 24.89 -24.89 11.53
N SER A 217 25.51 -25.46 10.51
CA SER A 217 25.84 -26.89 10.45
C SER A 217 26.53 -27.28 11.76
N ALA A 218 25.91 -28.18 12.53
CA ALA A 218 26.45 -28.67 13.79
C ALA A 218 27.88 -29.21 13.57
N PRO A 219 28.85 -28.90 14.45
CA PRO A 219 30.15 -29.53 14.38
C PRO A 219 30.01 -31.01 14.77
N SER A 220 30.29 -31.89 13.81
CA SER A 220 30.51 -33.32 14.06
C SER A 220 31.69 -33.47 15.02
N ALA A 221 31.42 -33.80 16.27
CA ALA A 221 32.44 -34.14 17.25
C ALA A 221 33.04 -35.52 16.90
N ALA A 222 34.28 -35.52 16.43
CA ALA A 222 35.19 -36.65 16.58
C ALA A 222 36.42 -36.14 17.35
N PRO A 223 36.87 -36.81 18.41
CA PRO A 223 38.13 -36.46 19.05
C PRO A 223 39.27 -37.15 18.29
N ASP A 224 40.38 -36.45 18.04
CA ASP A 224 41.68 -36.75 18.69
C ASP A 224 42.83 -35.88 18.12
N SER A 225 43.81 -35.61 18.99
CA SER A 225 45.23 -35.29 18.75
C SER A 225 45.73 -33.83 18.54
N ALA A 226 46.25 -33.31 19.67
CA ALA A 226 47.49 -32.54 19.92
C ALA A 226 47.68 -31.07 19.44
N PRO A 227 48.37 -30.21 20.24
CA PRO A 227 48.41 -28.76 20.03
C PRO A 227 49.60 -28.32 19.18
N SER A 228 49.37 -27.42 18.22
CA SER A 228 50.42 -26.64 17.56
C SER A 228 50.11 -25.15 17.68
N THR A 229 51.07 -24.42 18.23
CA THR A 229 51.05 -22.99 18.53
C THR A 229 51.25 -22.14 17.28
N ALA A 230 50.30 -21.26 16.97
CA ALA A 230 50.48 -20.06 16.15
C ALA A 230 49.44 -18.98 16.57
N PRO A 231 49.76 -17.67 16.47
CA PRO A 231 49.13 -16.65 17.28
C PRO A 231 47.82 -16.11 16.68
N ASP A 232 46.92 -15.79 17.61
CA ASP A 232 46.00 -14.66 17.60
C ASP A 232 45.33 -14.31 16.26
N SER A 233 44.23 -14.99 15.96
CA SER A 233 43.16 -14.44 15.13
C SER A 233 41.96 -14.22 16.05
N ALA A 234 41.82 -12.99 16.54
CA ALA A 234 40.61 -12.53 17.23
C ALA A 234 39.35 -13.03 16.48
N PRO A 235 38.33 -13.52 17.19
CA PRO A 235 37.09 -13.93 16.53
C PRO A 235 36.51 -12.67 15.86
N ARG A 236 36.50 -12.65 14.52
CA ARG A 236 35.70 -11.69 13.76
C ARG A 236 34.25 -11.95 14.15
N THR A 237 33.75 -11.16 15.08
CA THR A 237 32.34 -11.06 15.39
C THR A 237 31.61 -10.86 14.07
N ALA A 238 30.77 -11.83 13.70
CA ALA A 238 29.84 -11.65 12.60
C ALA A 238 29.05 -10.38 12.94
N SER A 239 29.22 -9.32 12.15
CA SER A 239 28.45 -8.10 12.30
C SER A 239 26.99 -8.51 12.18
N ALA A 240 26.25 -8.48 13.28
CA ALA A 240 24.82 -8.69 13.23
C ALA A 240 24.24 -7.58 12.36
N SER A 241 23.74 -7.92 11.17
CA SER A 241 23.06 -6.96 10.30
C SER A 241 21.99 -6.26 11.11
N ALA A 242 21.98 -4.92 11.08
CA ALA A 242 20.97 -4.12 11.78
C ALA A 242 19.56 -4.59 11.38
N PRO A 243 18.60 -4.58 12.33
CA PRO A 243 17.22 -4.91 12.03
C PRO A 243 16.69 -3.98 10.94
N ARG A 244 15.86 -4.52 10.05
CA ARG A 244 15.24 -3.77 8.95
C ARG A 244 13.76 -3.64 9.24
N THR A 245 13.21 -2.45 9.00
CA THR A 245 11.77 -2.23 9.08
C THR A 245 11.12 -2.56 7.74
N VAL A 246 10.09 -3.40 7.79
CA VAL A 246 9.20 -3.71 6.65
C VAL A 246 7.84 -3.11 6.95
N THR A 247 7.38 -2.21 6.09
CA THR A 247 6.06 -1.61 6.16
C THR A 247 5.09 -2.41 5.30
N VAL A 248 3.98 -2.85 5.88
CA VAL A 248 2.88 -3.49 5.16
C VAL A 248 1.66 -2.60 5.24
N ALA A 249 1.09 -2.26 4.08
CA ALA A 249 -0.16 -1.52 4.00
C ALA A 249 -1.25 -2.36 3.33
N ARG A 250 -2.45 -2.38 3.91
CA ARG A 250 -3.64 -2.99 3.32
C ARG A 250 -4.71 -1.94 3.11
N LEU A 251 -5.23 -1.91 1.90
CA LEU A 251 -6.26 -0.97 1.47
C LEU A 251 -7.49 -1.74 1.02
N VAL A 252 -8.67 -1.23 1.35
CA VAL A 252 -9.92 -1.62 0.71
C VAL A 252 -10.69 -0.37 0.33
N ALA A 253 -11.07 -0.25 -0.93
CA ALA A 253 -11.69 0.95 -1.49
C ALA A 253 -13.07 0.67 -2.09
N GLU A 254 -13.96 1.65 -2.00
CA GLU A 254 -15.25 1.64 -2.70
C GLU A 254 -15.07 1.71 -4.23
N HIS A 255 -14.07 2.46 -4.70
CA HIS A 255 -13.79 2.64 -6.12
C HIS A 255 -12.32 2.39 -6.47
N ASN A 256 -12.05 1.81 -7.64
CA ASN A 256 -10.69 1.61 -8.14
C ASN A 256 -9.94 2.95 -8.32
N GLU A 257 -10.66 4.03 -8.65
CA GLU A 257 -10.10 5.36 -8.84
C GLU A 257 -9.45 5.91 -7.55
N ASP A 258 -10.07 5.68 -6.40
CA ASP A 258 -9.52 6.11 -5.10
C ASP A 258 -8.21 5.39 -4.79
N VAL A 259 -8.08 4.13 -5.23
CA VAL A 259 -6.83 3.39 -5.12
C VAL A 259 -5.75 4.00 -6.01
N TYR A 260 -6.05 4.31 -7.28
CA TYR A 260 -5.07 4.95 -8.17
C TYR A 260 -4.58 6.28 -7.58
N ARG A 261 -5.47 7.10 -7.01
CA ARG A 261 -5.12 8.37 -6.37
C ARG A 261 -4.23 8.16 -5.15
N LEU A 262 -4.57 7.21 -4.29
CA LEU A 262 -3.75 6.89 -3.13
C LEU A 262 -2.38 6.34 -3.54
N LEU A 263 -2.33 5.39 -4.47
CA LEU A 263 -1.07 4.82 -4.96
C LEU A 263 -0.20 5.88 -5.62
N HIS A 264 -0.78 6.76 -6.44
CA HIS A 264 -0.08 7.89 -7.03
C HIS A 264 0.47 8.83 -5.96
N TYR A 265 -0.34 9.22 -4.97
CA TYR A 265 0.11 10.04 -3.85
C TYR A 265 1.30 9.42 -3.11
N CYS A 266 1.15 8.16 -2.69
CA CYS A 266 2.17 7.45 -1.91
C CYS A 266 3.47 7.21 -2.70
N LEU A 267 3.38 6.98 -4.01
CA LEU A 267 4.52 6.64 -4.86
C LEU A 267 5.12 7.83 -5.61
N SER A 268 4.46 8.99 -5.62
CA SER A 268 4.96 10.23 -6.22
C SER A 268 6.38 10.64 -5.79
N PRO A 269 6.84 10.40 -4.54
CA PRO A 269 8.22 10.72 -4.16
C PRO A 269 9.29 9.98 -4.97
N LEU A 270 8.94 8.84 -5.57
CA LEU A 270 9.86 8.05 -6.37
C LEU A 270 10.07 8.61 -7.78
N GLN A 271 9.34 9.65 -8.19
CA GLN A 271 9.46 10.25 -9.53
C GLN A 271 10.90 10.61 -9.88
N GLY A 272 11.63 11.26 -8.96
CA GLY A 272 13.01 11.65 -9.19
C GLY A 272 13.95 10.46 -9.43
N THR A 273 13.61 9.29 -8.88
CA THR A 273 14.39 8.05 -9.07
C THR A 273 13.95 7.27 -10.32
N LEU A 274 12.65 7.22 -10.59
CA LEU A 274 12.08 6.39 -11.67
C LEU A 274 12.05 7.11 -13.03
N GLY A 275 12.15 8.45 -13.04
CA GLY A 275 11.96 9.26 -14.25
C GLY A 275 10.50 9.34 -14.72
N THR A 276 9.58 8.72 -13.99
CA THR A 276 8.14 8.73 -14.24
C THR A 276 7.39 8.77 -12.91
N THR A 277 6.19 9.34 -12.90
CA THR A 277 5.33 9.37 -11.71
C THR A 277 4.37 8.19 -11.77
N PRO A 278 4.50 7.20 -10.86
CA PRO A 278 3.65 6.01 -10.89
C PRO A 278 2.15 6.35 -10.88
N TYR A 279 1.37 5.63 -11.70
CA TYR A 279 -0.08 5.76 -11.85
C TYR A 279 -0.62 7.15 -12.27
N SER A 280 0.24 8.08 -12.68
CA SER A 280 -0.18 9.43 -13.09
C SER A 280 -1.13 9.45 -14.29
N ASP A 281 -0.98 8.51 -15.22
CA ASP A 281 -1.79 8.32 -16.42
C ASP A 281 -3.16 7.67 -16.14
N ARG A 282 -3.34 7.09 -14.95
CA ARG A 282 -4.56 6.40 -14.53
C ARG A 282 -5.56 7.31 -13.83
N ILE A 283 -5.14 8.51 -13.41
CA ILE A 283 -6.01 9.48 -12.75
C ILE A 283 -6.77 10.26 -13.82
N HIS A 284 -8.06 10.00 -13.96
CA HIS A 284 -8.92 10.72 -14.89
C HIS A 284 -9.75 11.77 -14.12
N ALA A 285 -9.45 13.05 -14.40
CA ALA A 285 -10.04 14.27 -13.85
C ALA A 285 -9.69 14.61 -12.37
N VAL A 286 -8.87 15.67 -12.23
CA VAL A 286 -8.96 16.61 -11.10
C VAL A 286 -10.34 17.27 -11.17
N VAL A 287 -11.02 17.46 -10.03
CA VAL A 287 -12.21 18.32 -9.95
C VAL A 287 -11.83 19.68 -10.54
N ALA A 288 -12.23 19.95 -11.78
CA ALA A 288 -12.02 21.25 -12.40
C ALA A 288 -12.76 22.28 -11.54
N ALA A 289 -12.05 23.29 -11.05
CA ALA A 289 -12.68 24.48 -10.50
C ALA A 289 -13.72 24.99 -11.52
N PRO A 290 -14.92 25.41 -11.08
CA PRO A 290 -15.92 25.92 -11.99
C PRO A 290 -15.32 27.05 -12.81
N PRO A 291 -15.55 27.09 -14.13
CA PRO A 291 -14.95 28.12 -14.97
C PRO A 291 -15.36 29.49 -14.44
N THR A 292 -14.37 30.29 -14.07
CA THR A 292 -14.57 31.70 -13.74
C THR A 292 -15.27 32.35 -14.93
N LYS A 293 -16.43 32.92 -14.67
CA LYS A 293 -17.28 33.61 -15.64
C LYS A 293 -16.41 34.49 -16.53
N LEU A 294 -16.34 34.17 -17.83
CA LEU A 294 -15.81 35.07 -18.83
C LEU A 294 -16.67 36.33 -18.81
N GLU A 295 -16.11 37.45 -18.35
CA GLU A 295 -16.69 38.76 -18.58
C GLU A 295 -16.61 39.04 -20.09
N VAL A 296 -17.79 39.05 -20.71
CA VAL A 296 -17.95 39.53 -22.09
C VAL A 296 -17.83 41.04 -22.03
N SER A 297 -16.66 41.55 -22.43
CA SER A 297 -16.48 42.95 -22.80
C SER A 297 -17.24 43.18 -24.12
N ALA A 298 -18.39 43.85 -24.03
CA ALA A 298 -19.01 44.46 -25.19
C ALA A 298 -18.15 45.66 -25.59
N THR A 299 -17.41 45.51 -26.69
CA THR A 299 -16.86 46.67 -27.40
C THR A 299 -17.85 47.00 -28.51
N ASP A 300 -18.61 48.06 -28.27
CA ASP A 300 -19.27 48.84 -29.32
C ASP A 300 -18.22 49.28 -30.34
N ASP A 301 -18.51 49.10 -31.63
CA ASP A 301 -17.95 49.95 -32.69
C ASP A 301 -18.96 49.99 -33.86
N LEU A 302 -19.64 51.14 -33.96
CA LEU A 302 -20.16 51.75 -35.18
C LEU A 302 -19.26 52.94 -35.52
#